data_AF-A0A966Q054-F1
#
_entry.id   AF-A0A966Q054-F1
#
_cell.length_a   1.000
_cell.length_b   1.000
_cell.length_c   1.000
_cell.angle_alpha   90.00
_cell.angle_beta   90.00
_cell.angle_gamma   90.00
#
_symmetry.space_group_name_H-M   'P 1'
#
loop_
_entity.id
_entity.type
_entity.pdbx_description
1 polymer ?
#
loop_
_entity_poly.entity_id
_entity_poly.type
_entity_poly.pdbx_seq_one_letter_code
_entity_poly.pdbx_strand_id
1 'polypeptide(L)'
;MSANKSAFKPTPELTDLLVRSGSANREVAIAANREFAKALELPLRQGVLNGNILDGIFEPIQLAQSATPEFPLDFLAPGTEKDFVAYTIPNHGYIPERHVEGDYVMVPTFDIGASIDYLLKYARDARWDVVGRAMEVLEAQFVKKMNDDGWHTILAAGVDRNIIVYDSDAASGQFTKRLVSLMKTVMRRNGGGNSASVNRGKLTDLYVSPEAMEDIRNWGVDQVDEVTRREIYTAADGSVNRVFGINLHDLDELGEGQEYQLFYSNTSILSGTLPVGDYELVVGLDLSKRDSFIMPIRQEVQVFEDDTLHRQKRAGFYGWAEQGFAVLDNRRVILGSL
;
A
#
# COMPACT_ATOMS: atom_id res chain seq x y z
N MET A 1 -0.32 -27.51 -9.59
CA MET A 1 -0.16 -27.36 -11.06
C MET A 1 0.82 -26.23 -11.29
N SER A 2 1.92 -26.50 -12.01
CA SER A 2 2.97 -25.53 -12.31
C SER A 2 2.38 -24.31 -13.02
N ALA A 3 2.35 -23.16 -12.34
CA ALA A 3 2.06 -21.88 -12.99
C ALA A 3 3.04 -21.72 -14.16
N ASN A 4 2.52 -21.69 -15.38
CA ASN A 4 3.30 -21.32 -16.55
C ASN A 4 3.80 -19.90 -16.29
N LYS A 5 5.08 -19.75 -15.90
CA LYS A 5 5.82 -18.51 -16.08
C LYS A 5 5.59 -18.11 -17.53
N SER A 6 4.76 -17.10 -17.77
CA SER A 6 4.65 -16.47 -19.08
C SER A 6 5.97 -15.75 -19.32
N ALA A 7 6.98 -16.52 -19.72
CA ALA A 7 8.24 -15.97 -20.18
C ALA A 7 7.88 -14.95 -21.25
N PHE A 8 8.25 -13.69 -21.01
CA PHE A 8 8.09 -12.61 -21.96
C PHE A 8 8.60 -13.10 -23.32
N LYS A 9 7.68 -13.24 -24.30
CA LYS A 9 8.03 -13.64 -25.66
C LYS A 9 8.36 -12.37 -26.43
N PRO A 10 9.63 -12.09 -26.74
CA PRO A 10 9.99 -10.86 -27.43
C PRO A 10 9.35 -10.86 -28.81
N THR A 11 8.76 -9.73 -29.21
CA THR A 11 8.37 -9.55 -30.61
C THR A 11 9.63 -9.49 -31.48
N PRO A 12 9.55 -9.86 -32.77
CA PRO A 12 10.67 -9.75 -33.69
C PRO A 12 11.25 -8.32 -33.75
N GLU A 13 10.38 -7.32 -33.62
CA GLU A 13 10.73 -5.90 -33.59
C GLU A 13 11.55 -5.53 -32.33
N LEU A 14 11.17 -6.03 -31.15
CA LEU A 14 11.94 -5.81 -29.92
C LEU A 14 13.30 -6.51 -29.93
N THR A 15 13.40 -7.65 -30.62
CA THR A 15 14.67 -8.38 -30.77
C THR A 15 15.64 -7.64 -31.68
N ASP A 16 15.15 -7.07 -32.78
CA ASP A 16 15.96 -6.23 -33.67
C ASP A 16 16.41 -4.93 -32.96
N LEU A 17 15.52 -4.31 -32.17
CA LEU A 17 15.85 -3.18 -31.29
C LEU A 17 16.98 -3.51 -30.29
N LEU A 18 16.93 -4.68 -29.64
CA LEU A 18 17.96 -5.11 -28.68
C LEU A 18 19.31 -5.40 -29.35
N VAL A 19 19.33 -5.96 -30.56
CA VAL A 19 20.59 -6.16 -31.30
C VAL A 19 21.16 -4.81 -31.75
N ARG A 20 20.31 -3.90 -32.21
CA ARG A 20 20.71 -2.54 -32.61
C ARG A 20 21.25 -1.72 -31.45
N SER A 21 20.73 -1.92 -30.23
CA SER A 21 21.27 -1.27 -29.04
C SER A 21 22.68 -1.74 -28.65
N GLY A 22 23.07 -2.96 -29.05
CA GLY A 22 24.43 -3.49 -28.88
C GLY A 22 25.42 -3.13 -30.00
N SER A 23 24.98 -2.35 -31.00
CA SER A 23 25.76 -2.01 -32.20
C SER A 23 27.02 -1.18 -31.91
N ALA A 24 28.02 -1.29 -32.79
CA ALA A 24 29.24 -0.49 -32.72
C ALA A 24 29.02 1.00 -33.11
N ASN A 25 27.94 1.29 -33.85
CA ASN A 25 27.59 2.66 -34.24
C ASN A 25 26.79 3.35 -33.13
N ARG A 26 27.38 4.41 -32.55
CA ARG A 26 26.83 5.12 -31.39
C ARG A 26 25.44 5.73 -31.63
N GLU A 27 25.21 6.35 -32.78
CA GLU A 27 23.91 6.98 -33.10
C GLU A 27 22.78 5.96 -33.20
N VAL A 28 23.05 4.80 -33.79
CA VAL A 28 22.09 3.69 -33.90
C VAL A 28 21.82 3.06 -32.53
N ALA A 29 22.86 2.91 -31.71
CA ALA A 29 22.75 2.32 -30.38
C ALA A 29 21.93 3.20 -29.42
N ILE A 30 22.12 4.52 -29.44
CA ILE A 30 21.37 5.47 -28.58
C ILE A 30 19.91 5.56 -29.03
N ALA A 31 19.64 5.69 -30.33
CA ALA A 31 18.25 5.73 -30.81
C ALA A 31 17.48 4.46 -30.45
N ALA A 32 18.10 3.29 -30.63
CA ALA A 32 17.50 2.01 -30.29
C ALA A 32 17.29 1.83 -28.78
N ASN A 33 18.24 2.25 -27.95
CA ASN A 33 18.12 2.18 -26.48
C ASN A 33 17.03 3.11 -25.94
N ARG A 34 16.85 4.32 -26.50
CA ARG A 34 15.75 5.22 -26.13
C ARG A 34 14.38 4.67 -26.51
N GLU A 35 14.23 4.14 -27.72
CA GLU A 35 12.98 3.49 -28.14
C GLU A 35 12.69 2.25 -27.29
N PHE A 36 13.73 1.51 -26.92
CA PHE A 36 13.64 0.37 -26.01
C PHE A 36 13.22 0.80 -24.61
N ALA A 37 13.82 1.83 -24.03
CA ALA A 37 13.46 2.38 -22.73
C ALA A 37 11.98 2.81 -22.66
N LYS A 38 11.50 3.49 -23.71
CA LYS A 38 10.08 3.89 -23.80
C LYS A 38 9.14 2.70 -23.94
N ALA A 39 9.55 1.65 -24.66
CA ALA A 39 8.78 0.42 -24.77
C ALA A 39 8.69 -0.34 -23.42
N LEU A 40 9.64 -0.12 -22.50
CA LEU A 40 9.68 -0.76 -21.18
C LEU A 40 8.74 -0.09 -20.16
N GLU A 41 8.39 1.20 -20.33
CA GLU A 41 7.44 1.91 -19.44
C GLU A 41 6.05 1.25 -19.40
N LEU A 42 5.62 0.61 -20.48
CA LEU A 42 4.31 -0.03 -20.58
C LEU A 42 4.22 -1.39 -19.82
N PRO A 43 5.15 -2.35 -19.99
CA PRO A 43 5.16 -3.59 -19.22
C PRO A 43 5.48 -3.38 -17.73
N LEU A 44 6.20 -2.32 -17.35
CA LEU A 44 6.48 -1.92 -15.96
C LEU A 44 5.23 -1.73 -15.08
N ARG A 45 4.04 -1.61 -15.69
CA ARG A 45 2.76 -1.47 -14.98
C ARG A 45 2.13 -2.80 -14.60
N GLN A 46 2.67 -3.94 -15.06
CA GLN A 46 2.04 -5.26 -14.89
C GLN A 46 2.75 -6.18 -13.89
N GLY A 47 3.79 -5.71 -13.20
CA GLY A 47 4.37 -6.26 -11.97
C GLY A 47 4.54 -7.77 -11.99
N VAL A 48 5.59 -8.29 -12.65
CA VAL A 48 5.78 -9.75 -12.75
C VAL A 48 6.40 -10.37 -11.49
N LEU A 49 7.16 -9.58 -10.71
CA LEU A 49 7.94 -10.08 -9.56
C LEU A 49 7.34 -9.72 -8.20
N ASN A 50 7.09 -8.45 -7.96
CA ASN A 50 6.38 -7.96 -6.79
C ASN A 50 5.08 -7.33 -7.29
N GLY A 51 3.95 -7.77 -6.77
CA GLY A 51 2.65 -7.16 -7.05
C GLY A 51 2.48 -5.85 -6.27
N ASN A 52 1.58 -5.00 -6.74
CA ASN A 52 1.14 -3.84 -5.96
C ASN A 52 0.19 -4.30 -4.84
N ILE A 53 0.55 -4.01 -3.58
CA ILE A 53 -0.30 -4.33 -2.41
C ILE A 53 -1.01 -3.10 -1.84
N LEU A 54 -0.94 -1.97 -2.54
CA LEU A 54 -1.63 -0.72 -2.19
C LEU A 54 -2.94 -0.54 -2.96
N ASP A 55 -3.24 -1.43 -3.90
CA ASP A 55 -4.41 -1.33 -4.78
C ASP A 55 -5.71 -1.27 -3.96
N GLY A 56 -6.49 -0.22 -4.18
CA GLY A 56 -7.76 0.01 -3.50
C GLY A 56 -7.66 0.66 -2.12
N ILE A 57 -6.45 0.82 -1.56
CA ILE A 57 -6.21 1.55 -0.32
C ILE A 57 -6.00 3.04 -0.61
N PHE A 58 -4.99 3.38 -1.41
CA PHE A 58 -4.63 4.76 -1.73
C PHE A 58 -5.33 5.26 -3.00
N GLU A 59 -5.77 6.52 -2.99
CA GLU A 59 -6.26 7.21 -4.19
C GLU A 59 -5.11 7.95 -4.89
N PRO A 60 -4.74 7.57 -6.14
CA PRO A 60 -3.71 8.27 -6.88
C PRO A 60 -4.24 9.60 -7.43
N ILE A 61 -3.57 10.69 -7.07
CA ILE A 61 -3.94 12.05 -7.48
C ILE A 61 -2.81 12.62 -8.32
N GLN A 62 -3.05 12.74 -9.63
CA GLN A 62 -2.06 13.31 -10.53
C GLN A 62 -1.99 14.84 -10.36
N LEU A 63 -0.85 15.33 -9.90
CA LEU A 63 -0.60 16.75 -9.76
C LEU A 63 -0.19 17.35 -11.11
N ALA A 64 -0.72 18.54 -11.41
CA ALA A 64 -0.25 19.32 -12.55
C ALA A 64 1.16 19.88 -12.28
N GLN A 65 1.92 20.11 -13.34
CA GLN A 65 3.25 20.71 -13.24
C GLN A 65 3.15 22.09 -12.57
N SER A 66 3.89 22.29 -11.48
CA SER A 66 3.85 23.49 -10.61
C SER A 66 2.64 23.64 -9.67
N ALA A 67 1.72 22.68 -9.59
CA ALA A 67 0.71 22.66 -8.53
C ALA A 67 1.37 22.35 -7.17
N THR A 68 0.89 23.00 -6.11
CA THR A 68 1.22 22.61 -4.73
C THR A 68 0.29 21.48 -4.29
N PRO A 69 0.80 20.43 -3.61
CA PRO A 69 0.00 19.31 -3.12
C PRO A 69 -0.74 19.69 -1.83
N GLU A 70 -1.59 20.70 -1.91
CA GLU A 70 -2.41 21.19 -0.81
C GLU A 70 -3.77 20.47 -0.82
N PHE A 71 -4.08 19.78 0.27
CA PHE A 71 -5.35 19.10 0.47
C PHE A 71 -6.14 19.84 1.54
N PRO A 72 -7.33 20.37 1.22
CA PRO A 72 -8.14 21.07 2.22
C PRO A 72 -8.62 20.07 3.26
N LEU A 73 -8.45 20.41 4.53
CA LEU A 73 -9.07 19.69 5.62
C LEU A 73 -10.54 20.12 5.75
N ASP A 74 -11.39 19.21 6.23
CA ASP A 74 -12.75 19.58 6.59
C ASP A 74 -12.71 20.59 7.74
N PHE A 75 -13.47 21.69 7.61
CA PHE A 75 -13.55 22.73 8.63
C PHE A 75 -14.17 22.21 9.93
N LEU A 76 -15.00 21.17 9.84
CA LEU A 76 -15.58 20.51 10.98
C LEU A 76 -14.64 19.40 11.47
N ALA A 77 -13.53 19.80 12.08
CA ALA A 77 -12.57 18.87 12.66
C ALA A 77 -13.28 18.00 13.73
N PRO A 78 -13.20 16.67 13.64
CA PRO A 78 -13.90 15.80 14.58
C PRO A 78 -13.35 15.95 16.01
N GLY A 79 -14.19 16.44 16.93
CA GLY A 79 -13.79 16.85 18.28
C GLY A 79 -14.13 18.32 18.58
N THR A 80 -14.01 19.20 17.57
CA THR A 80 -14.50 20.60 17.60
C THR A 80 -15.95 20.69 17.12
N GLU A 81 -16.59 19.56 16.78
CA GLU A 81 -18.04 19.49 16.48
C GLU A 81 -18.90 20.09 17.60
N LYS A 82 -18.40 20.07 18.85
CA LYS A 82 -19.03 20.70 20.02
C LYS A 82 -19.04 22.22 19.95
N ASP A 83 -18.08 22.83 19.26
CA ASP A 83 -17.95 24.27 19.11
C ASP A 83 -18.99 24.83 18.14
N PHE A 84 -19.47 23.99 17.21
CA PHE A 84 -20.56 24.30 16.27
C PHE A 84 -21.94 23.79 16.72
N VAL A 85 -22.19 23.69 18.03
CA VAL A 85 -23.49 23.23 18.56
C VAL A 85 -24.45 24.40 18.79
N ALA A 86 -25.74 24.22 18.47
CA ALA A 86 -26.77 25.19 18.80
C ALA A 86 -26.93 25.28 20.32
N TYR A 87 -26.91 26.50 20.85
CA TYR A 87 -27.13 26.75 22.28
C TYR A 87 -28.52 27.38 22.50
N THR A 88 -29.06 27.24 23.71
CA THR A 88 -30.37 27.80 24.06
C THR A 88 -30.27 29.32 24.24
N ILE A 89 -31.08 30.09 23.51
CA ILE A 89 -31.16 31.54 23.64
C ILE A 89 -32.22 31.89 24.70
N PRO A 90 -31.91 32.64 25.77
CA PRO A 90 -32.90 33.07 26.74
C PRO A 90 -33.70 34.28 26.22
N ASN A 91 -34.98 34.08 25.86
CA ASN A 91 -36.03 35.04 25.45
C ASN A 91 -35.71 36.12 24.38
N HIS A 92 -34.62 36.87 24.49
CA HIS A 92 -34.19 37.89 23.53
C HIS A 92 -32.66 38.10 23.58
N GLY A 93 -32.03 38.36 22.44
CA GLY A 93 -30.59 38.63 22.35
C GLY A 93 -30.07 38.50 20.92
N TYR A 94 -28.81 38.89 20.70
CA TYR A 94 -28.10 38.68 19.45
C TYR A 94 -27.41 37.31 19.46
N ILE A 95 -27.53 36.57 18.35
CA ILE A 95 -26.83 35.30 18.15
C ILE A 95 -25.43 35.65 17.65
N PRO A 96 -24.34 35.28 18.36
CA PRO A 96 -22.99 35.54 17.91
C PRO A 96 -22.75 34.77 16.61
N GLU A 97 -22.12 35.45 15.67
CA GLU A 97 -21.69 34.86 14.41
C GLU A 97 -20.55 33.86 14.67
N ARG A 98 -20.59 32.72 13.98
CA ARG A 98 -19.49 31.75 13.96
C ARG A 98 -18.84 31.80 12.58
N HIS A 99 -17.58 32.17 12.54
CA HIS A 99 -16.79 32.16 11.31
C HIS A 99 -16.23 30.77 11.05
N VAL A 100 -16.26 30.36 9.80
CA VAL A 100 -15.67 29.10 9.34
C VAL A 100 -14.35 29.45 8.64
N GLU A 101 -13.25 28.88 9.13
CA GLU A 101 -11.94 28.98 8.51
C GLU A 101 -11.56 27.59 7.96
N GLY A 102 -10.96 27.57 6.77
CA GLY A 102 -10.48 26.33 6.14
C GLY A 102 -8.99 26.16 6.40
N ASP A 103 -8.61 24.98 6.87
CA ASP A 103 -7.20 24.58 7.01
C ASP A 103 -6.79 23.67 5.84
N TYR A 104 -5.48 23.55 5.58
CA TYR A 104 -4.94 22.69 4.54
C TYR A 104 -3.69 21.96 5.01
N VAL A 105 -3.50 20.74 4.49
CA VAL A 105 -2.27 19.97 4.71
C VAL A 105 -1.53 19.86 3.40
N MET A 106 -0.24 20.20 3.44
CA MET A 106 0.66 19.97 2.31
C MET A 106 1.29 18.58 2.43
N VAL A 107 1.07 17.73 1.44
CA VAL A 107 1.70 16.40 1.40
C VAL A 107 3.00 16.49 0.60
N PRO A 108 4.18 16.26 1.22
CA PRO A 108 5.43 16.28 0.49
C PRO A 108 5.46 15.14 -0.53
N THR A 109 5.94 15.45 -1.73
CA THR A 109 6.30 14.45 -2.75
C THR A 109 7.82 14.29 -2.73
N PHE A 110 8.31 13.10 -3.06
CA PHE A 110 9.73 12.77 -3.05
C PHE A 110 10.11 11.96 -4.28
N ASP A 111 11.36 12.13 -4.71
CA ASP A 111 11.93 11.41 -5.84
C ASP A 111 12.40 10.01 -5.43
N ILE A 112 11.98 9.01 -6.18
CA ILE A 112 12.44 7.64 -6.08
C ILE A 112 13.22 7.34 -7.36
N GLY A 113 14.45 6.86 -7.21
CA GLY A 113 15.31 6.49 -8.33
C GLY A 113 15.84 5.07 -8.20
N ALA A 114 15.93 4.37 -9.31
CA ALA A 114 16.57 3.06 -9.40
C ALA A 114 17.37 2.95 -10.70
N SER A 115 18.41 2.11 -10.70
CA SER A 115 19.20 1.83 -11.88
C SER A 115 19.62 0.37 -11.93
N ILE A 116 19.75 -0.15 -13.14
CA ILE A 116 20.27 -1.48 -13.39
C ILE A 116 21.15 -1.50 -14.63
N ASP A 117 22.16 -2.35 -14.61
CA ASP A 117 23.09 -2.47 -15.72
C ASP A 117 23.46 -3.94 -15.99
N TYR A 118 23.96 -4.18 -17.20
CA TYR A 118 24.44 -5.46 -17.67
C TYR A 118 25.56 -5.31 -18.71
N LEU A 119 26.31 -6.37 -18.97
CA LEU A 119 27.41 -6.35 -19.94
C LEU A 119 26.88 -6.26 -21.38
N LEU A 120 27.55 -5.45 -22.22
CA LEU A 120 27.16 -5.24 -23.63
C LEU A 120 27.14 -6.53 -24.45
N LYS A 121 27.93 -7.54 -24.05
CA LYS A 121 27.94 -8.86 -24.71
C LYS A 121 26.56 -9.53 -24.67
N TYR A 122 25.80 -9.35 -23.58
CA TYR A 122 24.48 -9.95 -23.45
C TYR A 122 23.45 -9.30 -24.38
N ALA A 123 23.56 -7.99 -24.63
CA ALA A 123 22.75 -7.33 -25.66
C ALA A 123 23.12 -7.79 -27.08
N ARG A 124 24.41 -7.87 -27.41
CA ARG A 124 24.86 -8.33 -28.74
C ARG A 124 24.40 -9.74 -29.08
N ASP A 125 24.45 -10.63 -28.09
CA ASP A 125 24.05 -12.02 -28.25
C ASP A 125 22.52 -12.22 -28.11
N ALA A 126 21.75 -11.11 -27.96
CA ALA A 126 20.29 -11.12 -27.74
C ALA A 126 19.84 -12.06 -26.60
N ARG A 127 20.59 -12.08 -25.50
CA ARG A 127 20.36 -12.90 -24.31
C ARG A 127 19.19 -12.35 -23.47
N TRP A 128 17.98 -12.65 -23.92
CA TRP A 128 16.72 -12.25 -23.28
C TRP A 128 16.52 -12.82 -21.88
N ASP A 129 17.16 -13.95 -21.57
CA ASP A 129 17.21 -14.54 -20.23
C ASP A 129 17.83 -13.58 -19.20
N VAL A 130 18.85 -12.82 -19.59
CA VAL A 130 19.55 -11.86 -18.73
C VAL A 130 18.93 -10.48 -18.83
N VAL A 131 18.72 -9.98 -20.05
CA VAL A 131 18.20 -8.62 -20.26
C VAL A 131 16.76 -8.51 -19.79
N GLY A 132 15.89 -9.47 -20.13
CA GLY A 132 14.50 -9.47 -19.68
C GLY A 132 14.41 -9.57 -18.16
N ARG A 133 15.23 -10.42 -17.53
CA ARG A 133 15.27 -10.53 -16.07
C ARG A 133 15.78 -9.26 -15.40
N ALA A 134 16.75 -8.57 -15.99
CA ALA A 134 17.20 -7.27 -15.48
C ALA A 134 16.06 -6.23 -15.51
N MET A 135 15.22 -6.23 -16.54
CA MET A 135 14.07 -5.34 -16.60
C MET A 135 13.02 -5.67 -15.53
N GLU A 136 12.69 -6.95 -15.34
CA GLU A 136 11.78 -7.39 -14.27
C GLU A 136 12.30 -6.96 -12.89
N VAL A 137 13.63 -7.02 -12.66
CA VAL A 137 14.23 -6.61 -11.39
C VAL A 137 14.12 -5.09 -11.18
N LEU A 138 14.32 -4.29 -12.24
CA LEU A 138 14.14 -2.83 -12.16
C LEU A 138 12.70 -2.46 -11.81
N GLU A 139 11.73 -3.17 -12.40
CA GLU A 139 10.31 -3.03 -12.06
C GLU A 139 10.05 -3.32 -10.57
N ALA A 140 10.51 -4.48 -10.12
CA ALA A 140 10.31 -4.94 -8.75
C ALA A 140 10.90 -3.97 -7.71
N GLN A 141 11.96 -3.24 -8.05
CA GLN A 141 12.54 -2.22 -7.19
C GLN A 141 11.60 -1.04 -6.96
N PHE A 142 10.98 -0.50 -8.02
CA PHE A 142 10.02 0.59 -7.89
C PHE A 142 8.76 0.14 -7.16
N VAL A 143 8.21 -1.03 -7.52
CA VAL A 143 6.99 -1.56 -6.89
C VAL A 143 7.23 -1.86 -5.41
N LYS A 144 8.35 -2.49 -5.06
CA LYS A 144 8.69 -2.74 -3.65
C LYS A 144 8.78 -1.44 -2.87
N LYS A 145 9.54 -0.45 -3.37
CA LYS A 145 9.71 0.82 -2.68
C LYS A 145 8.37 1.54 -2.49
N MET A 146 7.51 1.52 -3.50
CA MET A 146 6.16 2.06 -3.43
C MET A 146 5.33 1.37 -2.34
N ASN A 147 5.31 0.03 -2.31
CA ASN A 147 4.58 -0.75 -1.30
C ASN A 147 5.06 -0.44 0.12
N ASP A 148 6.38 -0.45 0.34
CA ASP A 148 6.98 -0.19 1.66
C ASP A 148 6.63 1.21 2.16
N ASP A 149 6.75 2.23 1.30
CA ASP A 149 6.43 3.62 1.69
C ASP A 149 4.93 3.81 2.01
N GLY A 150 4.05 3.16 1.24
CA GLY A 150 2.61 3.19 1.51
C GLY A 150 2.26 2.53 2.84
N TRP A 151 2.76 1.31 3.08
CA TRP A 151 2.49 0.57 4.33
C TRP A 151 3.14 1.19 5.55
N HIS A 152 4.37 1.71 5.44
CA HIS A 152 5.00 2.45 6.51
C HIS A 152 4.18 3.68 6.92
N THR A 153 3.57 4.38 5.96
CA THR A 153 2.70 5.54 6.24
C THR A 153 1.43 5.10 6.99
N ILE A 154 0.82 3.97 6.61
CA ILE A 154 -0.35 3.41 7.30
C ILE A 154 0.01 3.01 8.73
N LEU A 155 1.13 2.31 8.93
CA LEU A 155 1.59 1.87 10.25
C LEU A 155 1.94 3.05 11.16
N ALA A 156 2.59 4.08 10.61
CA ALA A 156 2.87 5.31 11.34
C ALA A 156 1.59 5.99 11.82
N ALA A 157 0.56 6.07 10.96
CA ALA A 157 -0.76 6.60 11.33
C ALA A 157 -1.45 5.74 12.41
N GLY A 158 -1.31 4.42 12.34
CA GLY A 158 -1.82 3.50 13.36
C GLY A 158 -1.15 3.67 14.72
N VAL A 159 0.17 3.90 14.74
CA VAL A 159 0.94 4.17 15.97
C VAL A 159 0.56 5.52 16.57
N ASP A 160 0.44 6.56 15.75
CA ASP A 160 0.02 7.89 16.20
C ASP A 160 -1.40 7.88 16.80
N ARG A 161 -2.30 7.04 16.26
CA ARG A 161 -3.62 6.80 16.88
C ARG A 161 -3.51 6.22 18.29
N ASN A 162 -2.41 5.53 18.61
CA ASN A 162 -2.07 5.02 19.94
C ASN A 162 -3.17 4.13 20.55
N ILE A 163 -3.80 3.29 19.73
CA ILE A 163 -4.81 2.32 20.15
C ILE A 163 -4.48 0.98 19.48
N ILE A 164 -4.21 -0.03 20.31
CA ILE A 164 -4.02 -1.41 19.87
C ILE A 164 -5.17 -2.23 20.45
N VAL A 165 -5.82 -3.01 19.59
CA VAL A 165 -6.93 -3.88 19.97
C VAL A 165 -6.46 -5.32 20.00
N TYR A 166 -6.62 -5.98 21.13
CA TYR A 166 -6.28 -7.39 21.29
C TYR A 166 -7.43 -8.12 21.99
N ASP A 167 -7.42 -9.45 21.91
CA ASP A 167 -8.37 -10.30 22.63
C ASP A 167 -7.72 -10.92 23.87
N SER A 168 -8.04 -10.41 25.07
CA SER A 168 -7.44 -10.87 26.32
C SER A 168 -7.71 -12.34 26.67
N ASP A 169 -8.72 -12.94 26.04
CA ASP A 169 -9.16 -14.31 26.29
C ASP A 169 -8.59 -15.31 25.26
N ALA A 170 -7.82 -14.83 24.26
CA ALA A 170 -7.21 -15.66 23.24
C ALA A 170 -5.96 -16.39 23.76
N ALA A 171 -5.66 -17.55 23.15
CA ALA A 171 -4.35 -18.15 23.32
C ALA A 171 -3.29 -17.32 22.57
N SER A 172 -2.04 -17.39 23.00
CA SER A 172 -0.95 -16.61 22.42
C SER A 172 -0.76 -16.89 20.93
N GLY A 173 -0.73 -15.84 20.11
CA GLY A 173 -0.57 -15.92 18.66
C GLY A 173 -1.82 -16.39 17.92
N GLN A 174 -3.00 -16.39 18.56
CA GLN A 174 -4.21 -16.98 17.97
C GLN A 174 -5.16 -15.93 17.39
N PHE A 175 -5.49 -16.06 16.11
CA PHE A 175 -6.52 -15.24 15.48
C PHE A 175 -7.94 -15.70 15.88
N THR A 176 -8.67 -14.82 16.57
CA THR A 176 -10.05 -15.11 17.02
C THR A 176 -11.10 -14.26 16.31
N LYS A 177 -12.31 -14.82 16.17
CA LYS A 177 -13.49 -14.05 15.72
C LYS A 177 -13.78 -12.85 16.63
N ARG A 178 -13.47 -12.98 17.93
CA ARG A 178 -13.71 -11.93 18.91
C ARG A 178 -12.80 -10.73 18.66
N LEU A 179 -11.54 -10.93 18.26
CA LEU A 179 -10.65 -9.87 17.82
C LEU A 179 -11.29 -9.02 16.71
N VAL A 180 -11.81 -9.65 15.65
CA VAL A 180 -12.50 -8.94 14.55
C VAL A 180 -13.70 -8.13 15.05
N SER A 181 -14.49 -8.70 15.97
CA SER A 181 -15.63 -7.99 16.57
C SER A 181 -15.18 -6.80 17.44
N LEU A 182 -14.13 -6.98 18.25
CA LEU A 182 -13.57 -5.93 19.09
C LEU A 182 -13.06 -4.78 18.23
N MET A 183 -12.24 -5.07 17.21
CA MET A 183 -11.73 -4.06 16.27
C MET A 183 -12.87 -3.28 15.62
N LYS A 184 -13.94 -3.95 15.20
CA LYS A 184 -15.14 -3.28 14.64
C LYS A 184 -15.79 -2.32 15.65
N THR A 185 -15.93 -2.74 16.91
CA THR A 185 -16.54 -1.89 17.96
C THR A 185 -15.65 -0.72 18.35
N VAL A 186 -14.34 -0.93 18.48
CA VAL A 186 -13.36 0.10 18.82
C VAL A 186 -13.29 1.14 17.70
N MET A 187 -13.24 0.68 16.45
CA MET A 187 -13.25 1.55 15.27
C MET A 187 -14.50 2.44 15.25
N ARG A 188 -15.66 1.85 15.54
CA ARG A 188 -16.94 2.58 15.57
C ARG A 188 -17.04 3.58 16.72
N ARG A 189 -16.48 3.27 17.89
CA ARG A 189 -16.54 4.13 19.08
C ARG A 189 -15.56 5.30 18.98
N ASN A 190 -14.39 5.08 18.40
CA ASN A 190 -13.33 6.07 18.27
C ASN A 190 -13.35 6.81 16.92
N GLY A 191 -14.32 6.53 16.04
CA GLY A 191 -14.49 7.18 14.75
C GLY A 191 -15.16 8.57 14.80
N GLY A 192 -15.63 9.02 15.97
CA GLY A 192 -16.33 10.30 16.14
C GLY A 192 -17.81 10.27 15.71
N GLY A 193 -18.52 11.38 15.97
CA GLY A 193 -19.95 11.52 15.69
C GLY A 193 -20.88 10.76 16.66
N ASN A 194 -22.15 10.65 16.28
CA ASN A 194 -23.21 9.97 17.05
C ASN A 194 -23.84 8.81 16.27
N SER A 195 -24.81 8.12 16.88
CA SER A 195 -25.47 6.95 16.29
C SER A 195 -26.13 7.20 14.93
N ALA A 196 -26.48 8.44 14.60
CA ALA A 196 -27.13 8.85 13.35
C ALA A 196 -26.18 9.63 12.41
N SER A 197 -24.90 9.79 12.76
CA SER A 197 -23.93 10.44 11.87
C SER A 197 -23.84 9.69 10.54
N VAL A 198 -23.82 10.45 9.45
CA VAL A 198 -23.65 9.91 8.09
C VAL A 198 -22.23 9.34 7.90
N ASN A 199 -21.24 9.95 8.57
CA ASN A 199 -19.82 9.63 8.46
C ASN A 199 -19.32 8.87 9.69
N ARG A 200 -19.91 7.71 9.96
CA ARG A 200 -19.46 6.85 11.08
C ARG A 200 -18.27 6.01 10.63
N GLY A 201 -17.22 5.99 11.45
CA GLY A 201 -16.11 5.06 11.29
C GLY A 201 -16.61 3.61 11.28
N LYS A 202 -16.21 2.85 10.28
CA LYS A 202 -16.56 1.43 10.09
C LYS A 202 -15.32 0.68 9.66
N LEU A 203 -15.04 -0.45 10.31
CA LEU A 203 -14.04 -1.37 9.81
C LEU A 203 -14.58 -2.04 8.53
N THR A 204 -13.91 -1.85 7.39
CA THR A 204 -14.30 -2.45 6.10
C THR A 204 -13.36 -3.56 5.67
N ASP A 205 -12.07 -3.37 5.91
CA ASP A 205 -11.00 -4.26 5.45
C ASP A 205 -10.02 -4.52 6.61
N LEU A 206 -9.55 -5.75 6.71
CA LEU A 206 -8.58 -6.21 7.70
C LEU A 206 -7.45 -6.92 6.97
N TYR A 207 -6.23 -6.48 7.23
CA TYR A 207 -5.00 -7.07 6.71
C TYR A 207 -4.35 -7.87 7.82
N VAL A 208 -4.15 -9.16 7.55
CA VAL A 208 -3.65 -10.16 8.50
C VAL A 208 -2.52 -10.95 7.85
N SER A 209 -1.72 -11.60 8.68
CA SER A 209 -0.72 -12.57 8.24
C SER A 209 -1.39 -13.82 7.62
N PRO A 210 -0.69 -14.56 6.73
CA PRO A 210 -1.14 -15.88 6.28
C PRO A 210 -1.30 -16.89 7.43
N GLU A 211 -0.51 -16.76 8.49
CA GLU A 211 -0.60 -17.56 9.71
C GLU A 211 -1.97 -17.37 10.40
N ALA A 212 -2.42 -16.12 10.55
CA ALA A 212 -3.76 -15.82 11.08
C ALA A 212 -4.90 -16.36 10.20
N MET A 213 -4.67 -16.51 8.89
CA MET A 213 -5.63 -17.15 7.99
C MET A 213 -5.67 -18.68 8.14
N GLU A 214 -4.54 -19.30 8.53
CA GLU A 214 -4.49 -20.73 8.86
C GLU A 214 -5.34 -21.04 10.08
N ASP A 215 -5.29 -20.18 11.11
CA ASP A 215 -6.12 -20.31 12.32
C ASP A 215 -7.63 -20.36 12.04
N ILE A 216 -8.09 -19.64 11.00
CA ILE A 216 -9.50 -19.66 10.58
C ILE A 216 -9.91 -21.06 10.09
N ARG A 217 -8.99 -21.81 9.48
CA ARG A 217 -9.22 -23.21 9.05
C ARG A 217 -9.36 -24.16 10.24
N ASN A 218 -8.87 -23.76 11.41
CA ASN A 218 -8.95 -24.54 12.63
C ASN A 218 -10.23 -24.27 13.45
N TRP A 219 -11.16 -23.44 12.96
CA TRP A 219 -12.41 -23.16 13.66
C TRP A 219 -13.35 -24.37 13.69
N GLY A 220 -13.68 -24.82 14.92
CA GLY A 220 -14.50 -26.00 15.18
C GLY A 220 -16.02 -25.77 15.04
N VAL A 221 -16.77 -26.87 15.18
CA VAL A 221 -18.26 -26.90 15.09
C VAL A 221 -18.93 -26.14 16.24
N ASP A 222 -18.21 -25.95 17.34
CA ASP A 222 -18.60 -25.10 18.47
C ASP A 222 -18.56 -23.60 18.11
N GLN A 223 -17.80 -23.24 17.08
CA GLN A 223 -17.58 -21.85 16.70
C GLN A 223 -18.28 -21.44 15.40
N VAL A 224 -18.43 -22.37 14.46
CA VAL A 224 -18.95 -22.16 13.10
C VAL A 224 -19.83 -23.36 12.71
N ASP A 225 -20.89 -23.13 11.94
CA ASP A 225 -21.75 -24.21 11.45
C ASP A 225 -21.07 -25.05 10.36
N GLU A 226 -21.62 -26.23 10.07
CA GLU A 226 -21.00 -27.18 9.16
C GLU A 226 -20.95 -26.70 7.70
N VAL A 227 -21.86 -25.82 7.28
CA VAL A 227 -21.88 -25.28 5.91
C VAL A 227 -20.75 -24.27 5.72
N THR A 228 -20.63 -23.29 6.61
CA THR A 228 -19.52 -22.31 6.55
C THR A 228 -18.18 -23.00 6.75
N ARG A 229 -18.09 -24.03 7.60
CA ARG A 229 -16.86 -24.81 7.74
C ARG A 229 -16.47 -25.52 6.45
N ARG A 230 -17.43 -26.11 5.73
CA ARG A 230 -17.17 -26.70 4.41
C ARG A 230 -16.66 -25.63 3.43
N GLU A 231 -17.25 -24.44 3.42
CA GLU A 231 -16.80 -23.33 2.59
C GLU A 231 -15.35 -22.92 2.90
N ILE A 232 -15.01 -22.76 4.18
CA ILE A 232 -13.64 -22.46 4.63
C ILE A 232 -12.64 -23.53 4.15
N TYR A 233 -12.99 -24.81 4.24
CA TYR A 233 -12.09 -25.90 3.80
C TYR A 233 -12.01 -26.08 2.29
N THR A 234 -13.07 -25.74 1.55
CA THR A 234 -13.10 -25.87 0.07
C THR A 234 -12.54 -24.66 -0.66
N ALA A 235 -12.28 -23.58 0.07
CA ALA A 235 -11.70 -22.38 -0.48
C ALA A 235 -10.25 -22.60 -0.91
N ALA A 236 -9.88 -21.95 -2.01
CA ALA A 236 -8.50 -21.86 -2.43
C ALA A 236 -7.74 -20.86 -1.53
N ASP A 237 -6.42 -20.97 -1.50
CA ASP A 237 -5.57 -19.94 -0.89
C ASP A 237 -5.88 -18.57 -1.51
N GLY A 238 -6.04 -17.54 -0.67
CA GLY A 238 -6.48 -16.20 -1.07
C GLY A 238 -7.96 -16.05 -1.43
N SER A 239 -8.82 -17.07 -1.20
CA SER A 239 -10.22 -17.07 -1.66
C SER A 239 -11.30 -17.02 -0.58
N VAL A 240 -10.96 -16.89 0.71
CA VAL A 240 -11.93 -16.81 1.82
C VAL A 240 -11.62 -15.64 2.74
N ASN A 241 -12.60 -14.98 3.33
CA ASN A 241 -14.01 -14.71 2.98
C ASN A 241 -14.50 -13.94 4.19
N ARG A 242 -14.74 -12.66 3.97
CA ARG A 242 -15.43 -11.72 4.85
C ARG A 242 -15.94 -12.24 6.21
N VAL A 243 -15.32 -11.81 7.32
CA VAL A 243 -15.80 -12.08 8.69
C VAL A 243 -16.60 -10.89 9.21
N PHE A 244 -17.81 -11.10 9.73
CA PHE A 244 -18.71 -10.03 10.22
C PHE A 244 -18.94 -8.86 9.26
N GLY A 245 -18.85 -9.10 7.95
CA GLY A 245 -19.01 -8.06 6.93
C GLY A 245 -17.71 -7.30 6.57
N ILE A 246 -16.56 -7.69 7.13
CA ILE A 246 -15.23 -7.09 6.90
C ILE A 246 -14.43 -7.97 5.96
N ASN A 247 -13.85 -7.43 4.90
CA ASN A 247 -13.00 -8.21 3.99
C ASN A 247 -11.67 -8.51 4.68
N LEU A 248 -11.19 -9.75 4.57
CA LEU A 248 -9.89 -10.15 5.06
C LEU A 248 -8.94 -10.22 3.86
N HIS A 249 -7.75 -9.65 4.02
CA HIS A 249 -6.66 -9.69 3.04
C HIS A 249 -5.44 -10.26 3.75
N ASP A 250 -4.80 -11.23 3.13
CA ASP A 250 -3.54 -11.82 3.57
C ASP A 250 -2.35 -10.99 3.05
N LEU A 251 -1.42 -10.66 3.94
CA LEU A 251 -0.16 -10.02 3.62
C LEU A 251 1.00 -10.77 4.27
N ASP A 252 1.88 -11.29 3.44
CA ASP A 252 3.05 -12.06 3.85
C ASP A 252 4.02 -11.22 4.73
N GLU A 253 3.95 -9.89 4.64
CA GLU A 253 4.84 -8.96 5.35
C GLU A 253 4.44 -8.62 6.80
N LEU A 254 3.24 -9.01 7.27
CA LEU A 254 2.68 -8.65 8.59
C LEU A 254 2.90 -9.68 9.72
N GLY A 255 3.46 -10.86 9.42
CA GLY A 255 3.66 -11.95 10.40
C GLY A 255 4.85 -11.76 11.35
N GLU A 256 5.01 -12.70 12.30
CA GLU A 256 6.09 -12.66 13.31
C GLU A 256 7.48 -12.56 12.65
N GLY A 257 8.19 -11.47 12.96
CA GLY A 257 9.55 -11.23 12.44
C GLY A 257 9.61 -10.78 10.98
N GLN A 258 8.47 -10.49 10.35
CA GLN A 258 8.40 -9.96 8.99
C GLN A 258 8.64 -8.45 8.93
N GLU A 259 8.84 -7.93 7.71
CA GLU A 259 9.32 -6.55 7.45
C GLU A 259 8.44 -5.47 8.13
N TYR A 260 7.11 -5.58 8.03
CA TYR A 260 6.21 -4.57 8.57
C TYR A 260 6.07 -4.63 10.09
N GLN A 261 6.12 -5.82 10.67
CA GLN A 261 6.17 -5.95 12.13
C GLN A 261 7.49 -5.43 12.70
N LEU A 262 8.63 -5.75 12.07
CA LEU A 262 9.93 -5.23 12.48
C LEU A 262 9.97 -3.69 12.39
N PHE A 263 9.39 -3.10 11.35
CA PHE A 263 9.25 -1.65 11.23
C PHE A 263 8.42 -1.06 12.38
N TYR A 264 7.29 -1.69 12.71
CA TYR A 264 6.42 -1.29 13.80
C TYR A 264 7.11 -1.35 15.17
N SER A 265 7.80 -2.46 15.48
CA SER A 265 8.43 -2.66 16.80
C SER A 265 9.81 -2.02 16.94
N ASN A 266 10.36 -1.44 15.87
CA ASN A 266 11.69 -0.82 15.92
C ASN A 266 11.67 0.43 16.81
N THR A 267 12.39 0.36 17.94
CA THR A 267 12.48 1.42 18.95
C THR A 267 13.15 2.71 18.47
N SER A 268 13.80 2.69 17.31
CA SER A 268 14.40 3.89 16.70
C SER A 268 13.54 4.50 15.62
N ILE A 269 12.41 3.87 15.27
CA ILE A 269 11.50 4.33 14.20
C ILE A 269 10.11 4.60 14.77
N LEU A 270 9.28 3.57 14.94
CA LEU A 270 7.89 3.72 15.40
C LEU A 270 7.72 3.41 16.89
N SER A 271 8.59 2.59 17.48
CA SER A 271 8.51 2.18 18.89
C SER A 271 7.14 1.60 19.31
N GLY A 272 6.42 0.98 18.37
CA GLY A 272 5.19 0.25 18.68
C GLY A 272 5.48 -0.93 19.62
N THR A 273 4.55 -1.21 20.52
CA THR A 273 4.69 -2.31 21.49
C THR A 273 3.48 -3.21 21.40
N LEU A 274 3.70 -4.49 21.10
CA LEU A 274 2.65 -5.50 21.14
C LEU A 274 2.37 -5.91 22.60
N PRO A 275 1.11 -6.19 22.96
CA PRO A 275 0.74 -6.74 24.26
C PRO A 275 1.45 -8.07 24.55
N VAL A 276 1.60 -8.40 25.83
CA VAL A 276 2.29 -9.62 26.26
C VAL A 276 1.50 -10.85 25.85
N GLY A 277 2.13 -11.74 25.08
CA GLY A 277 1.51 -12.98 24.59
C GLY A 277 1.00 -12.87 23.16
N ASP A 278 1.00 -11.68 22.58
CA ASP A 278 0.68 -11.44 21.17
C ASP A 278 2.00 -11.38 20.38
N TYR A 279 2.02 -12.03 19.22
CA TYR A 279 3.20 -12.19 18.37
C TYR A 279 3.04 -11.56 16.99
N GLU A 280 1.81 -11.27 16.54
CA GLU A 280 1.56 -10.75 15.20
C GLU A 280 0.78 -9.44 15.20
N LEU A 281 0.97 -8.65 14.13
CA LEU A 281 0.31 -7.36 13.94
C LEU A 281 -0.82 -7.49 12.92
N VAL A 282 -1.97 -6.89 13.24
CA VAL A 282 -3.13 -6.80 12.36
C VAL A 282 -3.44 -5.35 12.04
N VAL A 283 -3.72 -5.03 10.78
CA VAL A 283 -4.07 -3.67 10.35
C VAL A 283 -5.50 -3.63 9.84
N GLY A 284 -6.37 -2.87 10.50
CA GLY A 284 -7.74 -2.61 10.08
C GLY A 284 -7.90 -1.25 9.44
N LEU A 285 -8.55 -1.18 8.28
CA LEU A 285 -8.81 0.06 7.55
C LEU A 285 -10.31 0.33 7.38
N ASP A 286 -10.67 1.61 7.37
CA ASP A 286 -11.96 2.11 6.88
C ASP A 286 -11.80 2.71 5.49
N LEU A 287 -12.11 1.91 4.47
CA LEU A 287 -12.10 2.28 3.05
C LEU A 287 -13.50 2.65 2.53
N SER A 288 -14.47 2.90 3.41
CA SER A 288 -15.84 3.23 3.00
C SER A 288 -15.93 4.55 2.25
N LYS A 289 -14.98 5.46 2.49
CA LYS A 289 -14.77 6.69 1.72
C LYS A 289 -13.29 6.82 1.37
N ARG A 290 -12.99 7.30 0.17
CA ARG A 290 -11.63 7.37 -0.40
C ARG A 290 -10.94 8.73 -0.17
N ASP A 291 -11.33 9.45 0.85
CA ASP A 291 -10.88 10.80 1.18
C ASP A 291 -9.69 10.85 2.16
N SER A 292 -9.28 9.73 2.77
CA SER A 292 -8.25 9.74 3.81
C SER A 292 -6.90 9.18 3.39
N PHE A 293 -6.86 8.28 2.40
CA PHE A 293 -5.63 7.65 1.92
C PHE A 293 -5.33 8.22 0.55
N ILE A 294 -4.34 9.11 0.48
CA ILE A 294 -4.02 9.84 -0.76
C ILE A 294 -2.58 9.58 -1.19
N MET A 295 -2.40 9.48 -2.51
CA MET A 295 -1.11 9.29 -3.16
C MET A 295 -0.93 10.37 -4.23
N PRO A 296 -0.39 11.55 -3.89
CA PRO A 296 -0.02 12.54 -4.89
C PRO A 296 1.10 12.01 -5.79
N ILE A 297 0.86 12.00 -7.09
CA ILE A 297 1.85 11.63 -8.11
C ILE A 297 2.16 12.87 -8.92
N ARG A 298 3.42 13.31 -8.89
CA ARG A 298 3.87 14.48 -9.64
C ARG A 298 4.53 14.08 -10.95
N GLN A 299 5.29 12.99 -10.93
CA GLN A 299 5.90 12.41 -12.10
C GLN A 299 5.79 10.89 -12.03
N GLU A 300 5.15 10.28 -13.04
CA GLU A 300 5.14 8.83 -13.19
C GLU A 300 6.56 8.29 -13.45
N VAL A 301 6.75 6.98 -13.26
CA VAL A 301 8.02 6.29 -13.55
C VAL A 301 8.42 6.54 -15.00
N GLN A 302 9.57 7.16 -15.20
CA GLN A 302 10.20 7.35 -16.50
C GLN A 302 11.53 6.61 -16.55
N VAL A 303 11.81 5.94 -17.67
CA VAL A 303 13.04 5.16 -17.84
C VAL A 303 13.91 5.78 -18.92
N PHE A 304 15.19 5.85 -18.62
CA PHE A 304 16.23 6.42 -19.47
C PHE A 304 17.39 5.45 -19.63
N GLU A 305 18.11 5.64 -20.72
CA GLU A 305 19.35 4.94 -21.03
C GLU A 305 20.57 5.64 -20.40
N ASP A 306 21.56 4.88 -19.93
CA ASP A 306 22.83 5.43 -19.46
C ASP A 306 23.94 5.32 -20.54
N ASP A 307 24.21 6.43 -21.23
CA ASP A 307 25.24 6.52 -22.28
C ASP A 307 26.68 6.58 -21.71
N THR A 308 26.86 6.78 -20.40
CA THR A 308 28.19 6.83 -19.79
C THR A 308 28.81 5.45 -19.62
N LEU A 309 27.98 4.41 -19.51
CA LEU A 309 28.39 3.02 -19.27
C LEU A 309 29.05 2.34 -20.48
N HIS A 310 28.92 2.92 -21.67
CA HIS A 310 29.50 2.36 -22.89
C HIS A 310 31.02 2.17 -22.79
N ARG A 311 31.73 3.12 -22.15
CA ARG A 311 33.19 3.02 -21.93
C ARG A 311 33.59 1.83 -21.05
N GLN A 312 32.69 1.37 -20.19
CA GLN A 312 32.88 0.22 -19.31
C GLN A 312 32.44 -1.10 -19.96
N LYS A 313 32.06 -1.09 -21.24
CA LYS A 313 31.44 -2.24 -21.95
C LYS A 313 30.16 -2.72 -21.26
N ARG A 314 29.41 -1.80 -20.67
CA ARG A 314 28.12 -2.03 -19.99
C ARG A 314 27.03 -1.21 -20.69
N ALA A 315 25.82 -1.73 -20.64
CA ALA A 315 24.60 -1.03 -21.00
C ALA A 315 23.70 -1.05 -19.77
N GLY A 316 23.00 0.04 -19.50
CA GLY A 316 22.16 0.13 -18.32
C GLY A 316 21.02 1.11 -18.53
N PHE A 317 20.01 0.94 -17.70
CA PHE A 317 18.85 1.80 -17.63
C PHE A 317 18.76 2.36 -16.22
N TYR A 318 18.30 3.59 -16.11
CA TYR A 318 17.91 4.19 -14.85
C TYR A 318 16.54 4.83 -15.03
N GLY A 319 15.80 4.93 -13.94
CA GLY A 319 14.54 5.64 -13.95
C GLY A 319 14.34 6.43 -12.67
N TRP A 320 13.36 7.30 -12.71
CA TRP A 320 12.87 7.98 -11.53
C TRP A 320 11.37 8.21 -11.60
N ALA A 321 10.76 8.40 -10.44
CA ALA A 321 9.38 8.80 -10.24
C ALA A 321 9.30 9.77 -9.07
N GLU A 322 8.31 10.66 -9.08
CA GLU A 322 8.03 11.57 -7.97
C GLU A 322 6.62 11.31 -7.45
N GLN A 323 6.54 10.77 -6.23
CA GLN A 323 5.28 10.41 -5.58
C GLN A 323 5.33 10.73 -4.08
N GLY A 324 4.17 10.76 -3.44
CA GLY A 324 4.04 10.91 -1.99
C GLY A 324 2.92 10.04 -1.45
N PHE A 325 2.91 9.83 -0.15
CA PHE A 325 1.86 9.12 0.58
C PHE A 325 1.43 9.94 1.78
N ALA A 326 0.12 10.01 2.02
CA ALA A 326 -0.41 10.57 3.24
C ALA A 326 -1.70 9.88 3.69
N VAL A 327 -1.82 9.81 5.01
CA VAL A 327 -3.05 9.45 5.72
C VAL A 327 -3.57 10.73 6.36
N LEU A 328 -4.64 11.30 5.80
CA LEU A 328 -5.22 12.56 6.27
C LEU A 328 -6.03 12.41 7.57
N ASP A 329 -6.53 11.19 7.85
CA ASP A 329 -7.29 10.89 9.06
C ASP A 329 -6.84 9.55 9.66
N ASN A 330 -6.03 9.62 10.70
CA ASN A 330 -5.49 8.44 11.40
C ASN A 330 -6.59 7.56 12.05
N ARG A 331 -7.79 8.10 12.30
CA ARG A 331 -8.91 7.34 12.89
C ARG A 331 -9.47 6.29 11.93
N ARG A 332 -9.06 6.33 10.66
CA ARG A 332 -9.38 5.32 9.64
C ARG A 332 -8.43 4.13 9.62
N VAL A 333 -7.38 4.15 10.44
CA VAL A 333 -6.46 3.04 10.65
C VAL A 333 -6.60 2.56 12.08
N ILE A 334 -6.88 1.27 12.30
CA ILE A 334 -6.88 0.66 13.63
C ILE A 334 -5.87 -0.47 13.65
N LEU A 335 -5.03 -0.53 14.68
CA LEU A 335 -4.09 -1.64 14.86
C LEU A 335 -4.71 -2.67 15.80
N GLY A 336 -4.48 -3.93 15.47
CA GLY A 336 -4.76 -5.06 16.34
C GLY A 336 -3.52 -5.90 16.55
N SER A 337 -3.55 -6.75 17.56
CA SER A 337 -2.51 -7.73 17.84
C SER A 337 -3.15 -9.07 18.20
N LEU A 338 -2.41 -10.15 17.94
CA LEU A 338 -2.81 -11.53 18.20
C LEU A 338 -1.62 -12.39 18.62
#